data_AF-A0A359KSP9-F1
#
_entry.id   AF-A0A359KSP9-F1
#
_cell.length_a   1.000
_cell.length_b   1.000
_cell.length_c   1.000
_cell.angle_alpha   90.00
_cell.angle_beta   90.00
_cell.angle_gamma   90.00
#
_symmetry.space_group_name_H-M   'P 1'
#
loop_
_entity.id
_entity.type
_entity.pdbx_description
1 polymer ?
#
loop_
_entity_poly.entity_id
_entity_poly.type
_entity_poly.pdbx_seq_one_letter_code
_entity_poly.pdbx_strand_id
1 'polypeptide(L)'
;MDRFFSKLDLRDIKIDPEAKFPPDGDSLAEADYSDNHASWDDAENAGAATTQTIVKVEQRNGEVLKVSARSRPSAVAGAIAGVVRESGRAEVQAIGAGATNQAVKAVAIARDYLQETGIEAICLPAFIDVTIDNEDRTAIRLIVEPR
;
A
#
# COMPACT_ATOMS: atom_id res chain seq x y z
N MET A 1 -21.95 -2.15 -14.94
CA MET A 1 -20.61 -2.61 -15.36
C MET A 1 -20.27 -3.72 -14.37
N ASP A 2 -20.94 -4.85 -14.53
CA ASP A 2 -21.02 -5.90 -13.54
C ASP A 2 -20.57 -7.21 -14.18
N ARG A 3 -20.01 -8.08 -13.32
CA ARG A 3 -19.87 -9.54 -13.51
C ARG A 3 -18.51 -10.13 -13.90
N PHE A 4 -17.39 -9.43 -13.73
CA PHE A 4 -16.09 -10.15 -13.70
C PHE A 4 -15.78 -10.67 -12.28
N PHE A 5 -15.99 -9.85 -11.24
CA PHE A 5 -15.64 -10.22 -9.86
C PHE A 5 -16.78 -10.81 -9.03
N SER A 6 -18.03 -10.80 -9.50
CA SER A 6 -19.15 -11.42 -8.77
C SER A 6 -19.16 -12.95 -8.86
N LYS A 7 -18.23 -13.53 -9.62
CA LYS A 7 -18.07 -14.97 -9.84
C LYS A 7 -16.69 -15.48 -9.42
N LEU A 8 -15.80 -14.60 -8.92
CA LEU A 8 -14.50 -15.05 -8.45
C LEU A 8 -14.71 -15.68 -7.08
N ASP A 9 -14.74 -17.01 -7.03
CA ASP A 9 -14.65 -17.74 -5.78
C ASP A 9 -13.22 -17.58 -5.25
N LEU A 10 -13.04 -17.41 -3.93
CA LEU A 10 -11.69 -17.42 -3.36
C LEU A 10 -10.97 -18.75 -3.64
N ARG A 11 -11.73 -19.83 -3.88
CA ARG A 11 -11.22 -21.14 -4.35
C ARG A 11 -10.71 -21.12 -5.80
N ASP A 12 -11.08 -20.10 -6.59
CA ASP A 12 -10.56 -19.89 -7.95
C ASP A 12 -9.21 -19.17 -7.94
N ILE A 13 -8.79 -18.59 -6.80
CA ILE A 13 -7.45 -18.06 -6.63
C ILE A 13 -6.50 -19.27 -6.51
N LYS A 14 -5.96 -19.70 -7.64
CA LYS A 14 -4.94 -20.74 -7.70
C LYS A 14 -3.62 -20.19 -7.17
N ILE A 15 -3.44 -20.26 -5.85
CA ILE A 15 -2.11 -20.19 -5.26
C ILE A 15 -1.54 -21.60 -5.39
N ASP A 16 -0.68 -21.80 -6.38
CA ASP A 16 0.06 -23.05 -6.50
C ASP A 16 0.97 -23.20 -5.27
N PRO A 17 0.78 -24.23 -4.42
CA PRO A 17 1.61 -24.41 -3.23
C PRO A 17 3.08 -24.70 -3.57
N GLU A 18 3.38 -25.07 -4.81
CA GLU A 18 4.75 -25.25 -5.31
C GLU A 18 5.30 -23.99 -6.02
N ALA A 19 4.49 -22.94 -6.19
CA ALA A 19 4.99 -21.68 -6.74
C ALA A 19 6.02 -21.07 -5.79
N LYS A 20 7.29 -21.18 -6.17
CA LYS A 20 8.38 -20.44 -5.55
C LYS A 20 8.45 -19.06 -6.16
N PHE A 21 8.60 -18.06 -5.29
CA PHE A 21 9.02 -16.72 -5.68
C PHE A 21 10.49 -16.56 -5.27
N PRO A 22 11.39 -16.15 -6.17
CA PRO A 22 11.15 -15.79 -7.57
C PRO A 22 10.81 -17.01 -8.43
N PRO A 23 9.95 -16.86 -9.47
CA PRO A 23 9.74 -17.92 -10.45
C PRO A 23 11.04 -18.07 -11.26
N ASP A 24 11.72 -19.21 -11.12
CA ASP A 24 13.11 -19.45 -11.53
C ASP A 24 13.55 -18.79 -12.86
N GLY A 25 14.81 -18.28 -12.91
CA GLY A 25 15.63 -18.32 -14.13
C GLY A 25 16.45 -17.09 -14.49
N ASP A 26 15.98 -15.87 -14.23
CA ASP A 26 16.79 -14.66 -14.43
C ASP A 26 17.28 -14.17 -13.07
N SER A 27 18.54 -14.51 -12.81
CA SER A 27 19.35 -13.95 -11.74
C SER A 27 19.28 -12.42 -11.76
N LEU A 28 18.46 -11.82 -10.91
CA LEU A 28 18.85 -10.57 -10.31
C LEU A 28 20.08 -10.92 -9.49
N ALA A 29 21.24 -10.49 -9.99
CA ALA A 29 22.54 -10.68 -9.37
C ALA A 29 22.43 -10.54 -7.85
N GLU A 30 23.02 -11.49 -7.13
CA GLU A 30 23.12 -11.53 -5.67
C GLU A 30 23.53 -10.14 -5.15
N ALA A 31 22.56 -9.35 -4.71
CA ALA A 31 22.85 -8.30 -3.76
C ALA A 31 23.03 -9.03 -2.44
N ASP A 32 24.26 -9.01 -1.89
CA ASP A 32 24.61 -9.51 -0.56
C ASP A 32 23.64 -8.93 0.49
N TYR A 33 22.51 -9.60 0.70
CA TYR A 33 21.73 -9.48 1.90
C TYR A 33 22.39 -10.43 2.90
N SER A 34 23.34 -9.89 3.69
CA SER A 34 23.86 -10.61 4.84
C SER A 34 22.67 -11.01 5.73
N ASP A 35 22.43 -12.31 5.75
CA ASP A 35 21.35 -13.00 6.41
C ASP A 35 21.39 -12.75 7.93
N ASN A 36 20.48 -11.92 8.41
CA ASN A 36 20.10 -11.89 9.82
C ASN A 36 18.66 -12.41 9.94
N HIS A 37 18.39 -13.60 9.40
CA HIS A 37 17.12 -14.28 9.67
C HIS A 37 17.24 -15.05 10.99
N ALA A 38 16.87 -14.40 12.09
CA ALA A 38 16.54 -15.11 13.33
C ALA A 38 15.39 -16.08 13.04
N SER A 39 15.61 -17.36 13.34
CA SER A 39 14.64 -18.45 13.25
C SER A 39 13.29 -18.05 13.87
N TRP A 40 12.21 -18.18 13.09
CA TRP A 40 10.84 -17.91 13.53
C TRP A 40 10.25 -19.04 14.39
N ASP A 41 10.97 -20.14 14.59
CA ASP A 41 10.48 -21.34 15.29
C ASP A 41 10.80 -21.35 16.80
N ASP A 42 11.60 -20.41 17.31
CA ASP A 42 11.94 -20.33 18.76
C ASP A 42 11.03 -19.38 19.57
N ALA A 43 10.02 -18.75 18.93
CA ALA A 43 9.27 -17.63 19.51
C ALA A 43 8.01 -18.02 20.31
N GLU A 44 7.68 -19.31 20.47
CA GLU A 44 6.47 -19.74 21.20
C GLU A 44 6.63 -19.84 22.72
N ASN A 45 7.79 -19.53 23.30
CA ASN A 45 7.96 -19.59 24.76
C ASN A 45 8.78 -18.43 25.35
N ALA A 46 8.32 -17.20 25.13
CA ALA A 46 8.78 -16.04 25.89
C ALA A 46 7.60 -15.12 26.26
N GLY A 47 6.87 -15.51 27.30
CA GLY A 47 6.03 -14.58 28.04
C GLY A 47 6.89 -13.52 28.72
N ALA A 48 7.00 -12.34 28.12
CA ALA A 48 7.44 -11.13 28.79
C ALA A 48 6.78 -9.92 28.13
N ALA A 49 6.14 -9.10 28.96
CA ALA A 49 5.34 -7.94 28.59
C ALA A 49 6.05 -6.99 27.59
N THR A 50 5.68 -7.07 26.31
CA THR A 50 6.06 -6.07 25.32
C THR A 50 5.19 -4.83 25.56
N THR A 51 5.73 -3.85 26.27
CA THR A 51 5.16 -2.50 26.31
C THR A 51 5.01 -2.01 24.87
N GLN A 52 3.77 -1.93 24.39
CA GLN A 52 3.46 -1.28 23.12
C GLN A 52 3.78 0.21 23.27
N THR A 53 4.99 0.59 22.88
CA THR A 53 5.33 2.00 22.68
C THR A 53 4.50 2.47 21.50
N ILE A 54 3.39 3.15 21.78
CA ILE A 54 2.57 3.80 20.77
C ILE A 54 3.46 4.84 20.09
N VAL A 55 4.00 4.50 18.92
CA VAL A 55 4.70 5.44 18.07
C VAL A 55 3.62 6.39 17.55
N LYS A 56 3.50 7.55 18.20
CA LYS A 56 2.57 8.61 17.78
C LYS A 56 3.05 9.07 16.41
N VAL A 57 2.45 8.53 15.35
CA VAL A 57 2.69 8.99 13.98
C VAL A 57 2.33 10.46 13.96
N GLU A 58 3.33 11.34 13.92
CA GLU A 58 3.10 12.77 13.81
C GLU A 58 2.23 12.99 12.57
N GLN A 59 1.01 13.47 12.81
CA GLN A 59 0.15 13.95 11.73
C GLN A 59 0.85 15.17 11.15
N ARG A 60 1.67 14.97 10.13
CA ARG A 60 2.04 16.07 9.24
C ARG A 60 0.72 16.48 8.58
N ASN A 61 0.29 17.72 8.81
CA ASN A 61 -0.91 18.32 8.21
C ASN A 61 -0.77 18.47 6.68
N GLY A 62 -0.58 17.35 5.98
CA GLY A 62 -0.70 17.26 4.53
C GLY A 62 -2.17 17.09 4.14
N GLU A 63 -2.54 17.62 2.99
CA GLU A 63 -3.88 17.43 2.43
C GLU A 63 -4.11 15.94 2.14
N VAL A 64 -5.11 15.35 2.78
CA VAL A 64 -5.48 13.94 2.58
C VAL A 64 -6.31 13.80 1.30
N LEU A 65 -5.80 13.01 0.35
CA LEU A 65 -6.48 12.72 -0.91
C LEU A 65 -7.50 11.59 -0.71
N LYS A 66 -8.77 11.95 -0.56
CA LYS A 66 -9.87 10.97 -0.43
C LYS A 66 -10.29 10.44 -1.80
N VAL A 67 -10.29 9.11 -1.96
CA VAL A 67 -10.62 8.43 -3.22
C VAL A 67 -11.93 7.67 -3.07
N SER A 68 -12.75 7.71 -4.13
CA SER A 68 -13.99 6.97 -4.25
C SER A 68 -13.94 6.00 -5.43
N ALA A 69 -14.91 5.09 -5.53
CA ALA A 69 -15.04 4.20 -6.68
C ALA A 69 -15.27 4.94 -8.02
N ARG A 70 -15.72 6.21 -7.98
CA ARG A 70 -15.94 7.05 -9.17
C ARG A 70 -14.74 7.94 -9.51
N SER A 71 -13.72 7.97 -8.66
CA SER A 71 -12.53 8.79 -8.89
C SER A 71 -11.80 8.31 -10.15
N ARG A 72 -11.34 9.26 -10.96
CA ARG A 72 -10.57 8.98 -12.19
C ARG A 72 -9.09 8.76 -11.80
N PRO A 73 -8.48 7.59 -12.06
CA PRO A 73 -7.13 7.30 -11.59
C PRO A 73 -6.09 8.31 -12.06
N SER A 74 -6.16 8.78 -13.31
CA SER A 74 -5.23 9.78 -13.84
C SER A 74 -5.32 11.14 -13.14
N ALA A 75 -6.52 11.57 -12.74
CA ALA A 75 -6.70 12.83 -12.01
C ALA A 75 -6.14 12.73 -10.59
N VAL A 76 -6.40 11.61 -9.91
CA VAL A 76 -5.83 11.34 -8.58
C VAL A 76 -4.30 11.21 -8.66
N ALA A 77 -3.78 10.58 -9.71
CA ALA A 77 -2.35 10.44 -9.93
C ALA A 77 -1.64 11.80 -10.08
N GLY A 78 -2.24 12.73 -10.84
CA GLY A 78 -1.74 14.09 -10.96
C GLY A 78 -1.67 14.80 -9.60
N ALA A 79 -2.72 14.65 -8.77
CA ALA A 79 -2.74 15.21 -7.42
C ALA A 79 -1.66 14.58 -6.52
N ILE A 80 -1.52 13.25 -6.52
CA ILE A 80 -0.46 12.55 -5.77
C ILE A 80 0.92 13.06 -6.18
N ALA A 81 1.22 13.10 -7.48
CA ALA A 81 2.52 13.54 -7.98
C ALA A 81 2.79 15.01 -7.66
N GLY A 82 1.78 15.88 -7.72
CA GLY A 82 1.88 17.28 -7.29
C GLY A 82 2.24 17.39 -5.80
N VAL A 83 1.47 16.73 -4.94
CA VAL A 83 1.70 16.75 -3.48
C VAL A 83 3.07 16.17 -3.12
N VAL A 84 3.52 15.09 -3.75
CA VAL A 84 4.85 14.53 -3.52
C VAL A 84 5.96 15.51 -3.93
N ARG A 85 5.82 16.21 -5.06
CA ARG A 85 6.81 17.21 -5.49
C ARG A 85 6.88 18.42 -4.55
N GLU A 86 5.74 18.84 -4.00
CA GLU A 86 5.65 20.02 -3.14
C GLU A 86 6.05 19.72 -1.68
N SER A 87 5.61 18.58 -1.15
CA SER A 87 5.68 18.27 0.28
C SER A 87 6.51 17.03 0.62
N GLY A 88 7.00 16.31 -0.40
CA GLY A 88 7.74 15.07 -0.25
C GLY A 88 6.89 13.86 0.14
N ARG A 89 5.57 14.02 0.38
CA ARG A 89 4.72 12.93 0.85
C ARG A 89 3.24 13.18 0.57
N ALA A 90 2.59 12.25 -0.12
CA ALA A 90 1.15 12.24 -0.32
C ALA A 90 0.48 11.17 0.54
N GLU A 91 -0.65 11.51 1.15
CA GLU A 91 -1.52 10.56 1.84
C GLU A 91 -2.81 10.38 1.03
N VAL A 92 -3.12 9.12 0.70
CA VAL A 92 -4.35 8.74 -0.02
C VAL A 92 -5.18 7.84 0.89
N GLN A 93 -6.47 8.15 1.03
CA GLN A 93 -7.40 7.33 1.81
C GLN A 93 -8.54 6.82 0.92
N ALA A 94 -8.85 5.53 1.04
CA ALA A 94 -9.89 4.88 0.24
C ALA A 94 -10.68 3.88 1.09
N ILE A 95 -12.01 3.83 0.86
CA ILE A 95 -12.90 2.92 1.57
C ILE A 95 -13.65 2.04 0.58
N GLY A 96 -13.59 0.72 0.82
CA GLY A 96 -14.19 -0.29 -0.02
C GLY A 96 -13.36 -0.62 -1.27
N ALA A 97 -13.69 -1.76 -1.88
CA ALA A 97 -12.91 -2.35 -2.96
C ALA A 97 -12.79 -1.45 -4.19
N GLY A 98 -13.90 -0.79 -4.57
CA GLY A 98 -13.93 0.11 -5.72
C GLY A 98 -12.99 1.31 -5.55
N ALA A 99 -13.05 2.01 -4.42
CA ALA A 99 -12.17 3.13 -4.14
C ALA A 99 -10.71 2.71 -4.03
N THR A 100 -10.45 1.58 -3.35
CA THR A 100 -9.09 1.05 -3.17
C THR A 100 -8.44 0.71 -4.50
N ASN A 101 -9.18 0.08 -5.42
CA ASN A 101 -8.70 -0.20 -6.78
C ASN A 101 -8.35 1.08 -7.54
N GLN A 102 -9.17 2.14 -7.43
CA GLN A 102 -8.88 3.41 -8.08
C GLN A 102 -7.65 4.10 -7.46
N ALA A 103 -7.49 4.02 -6.13
CA ALA A 103 -6.33 4.56 -5.43
C ALA A 103 -5.04 3.85 -5.85
N VAL A 104 -5.02 2.51 -5.89
CA VAL A 104 -3.84 1.75 -6.30
C VAL A 104 -3.46 2.04 -7.76
N LYS A 105 -4.44 2.12 -8.68
CA LYS A 105 -4.20 2.53 -10.07
C LYS A 105 -3.61 3.95 -10.15
N ALA A 106 -4.12 4.87 -9.34
CA ALA A 106 -3.60 6.23 -9.30
C ALA A 106 -2.16 6.28 -8.78
N VAL A 107 -1.83 5.50 -7.74
CA VAL A 107 -0.45 5.39 -7.24
C VAL A 107 0.49 4.85 -8.31
N ALA A 108 0.09 3.81 -9.05
CA ALA A 108 0.91 3.29 -10.15
C ALA A 108 1.22 4.37 -11.20
N ILE A 109 0.21 5.09 -11.67
CA ILE A 109 0.39 6.18 -12.65
C ILE A 109 1.23 7.33 -12.05
N ALA A 110 1.02 7.66 -10.78
CA ALA A 110 1.77 8.73 -10.12
C ALA A 110 3.27 8.42 -10.02
N ARG A 111 3.63 7.14 -9.82
CA ARG A 111 5.04 6.71 -9.82
C ARG A 111 5.68 6.94 -11.19
N ASP A 112 4.98 6.66 -12.29
CA ASP A 112 5.48 6.94 -13.64
C ASP A 112 5.71 8.46 -13.82
N TYR A 113 4.73 9.29 -13.42
CA TYR A 113 4.85 10.75 -13.49
C TYR A 113 6.03 11.28 -12.66
N LEU A 114 6.25 10.73 -11.47
CA LEU A 114 7.34 11.13 -10.58
C LEU A 114 8.71 10.69 -11.14
N GLN A 115 8.78 9.49 -11.72
CA GLN A 115 9.98 8.97 -12.36
C GLN A 115 10.42 9.81 -13.55
N GLU A 116 9.49 10.33 -14.36
CA GLU A 116 9.79 11.29 -15.45
C GLU A 116 10.51 12.55 -14.95
N THR A 117 10.32 12.90 -13.67
CA THR A 117 10.99 14.02 -13.00
C THR A 117 12.16 13.60 -12.11
N GLY A 118 12.62 12.35 -12.21
CA GLY A 118 13.76 11.83 -11.46
C GLY A 118 13.47 11.47 -10.00
N ILE A 119 12.20 11.34 -9.61
CA ILE A 119 11.79 10.97 -8.26
C ILE A 119 11.38 9.50 -8.25
N GLU A 120 12.17 8.64 -7.60
CA GLU A 120 11.78 7.26 -7.32
C GLU A 120 10.88 7.23 -6.08
N ALA A 121 9.60 6.89 -6.26
CA ALA A 121 8.63 6.85 -5.17
C ALA A 121 8.22 5.42 -4.78
N ILE A 122 8.02 5.22 -3.48
CA ILE A 122 7.49 4.00 -2.85
C ILE A 122 6.05 4.22 -2.37
N CYS A 123 5.34 3.12 -2.11
CA CYS A 123 3.99 3.13 -1.55
C CYS A 123 3.93 2.27 -0.28
N LEU A 124 3.43 2.84 0.82
CA LEU A 124 3.30 2.17 2.11
C LEU A 124 1.81 2.06 2.47
N PRO A 125 1.19 0.89 2.26
CA PRO A 125 -0.21 0.66 2.63
C PRO A 125 -0.37 0.40 4.13
N ALA A 126 -1.47 0.88 4.71
CA ALA A 126 -1.87 0.58 6.09
C ALA A 126 -3.40 0.59 6.23
N PHE A 127 -3.91 -0.17 7.19
CA PHE A 127 -5.28 0.02 7.67
C PHE A 127 -5.36 1.24 8.58
N ILE A 128 -6.46 1.98 8.48
CA ILE A 128 -6.81 3.04 9.42
C ILE A 128 -8.31 2.98 9.72
N ASP A 129 -8.71 3.46 10.88
CA ASP A 129 -10.11 3.70 11.20
C ASP A 129 -10.46 5.15 10.87
N VAL A 130 -11.60 5.34 10.20
CA VAL A 130 -12.12 6.64 9.85
C VAL A 130 -13.61 6.70 10.15
N THR A 131 -14.07 7.81 10.71
CA THR A 131 -15.49 8.03 10.98
C THR A 131 -16.17 8.65 9.76
N ILE A 132 -17.22 8.00 9.26
CA ILE A 132 -18.09 8.49 8.18
C ILE A 132 -19.54 8.34 8.61
N ASP A 133 -20.32 9.42 8.51
CA ASP A 133 -21.73 9.43 8.89
C ASP A 133 -21.97 8.90 10.32
N ASN A 134 -21.07 9.25 11.26
CA ASN A 134 -21.04 8.77 12.64
C ASN A 134 -20.82 7.24 12.81
N GLU A 135 -20.44 6.54 11.75
CA GLU A 135 -20.03 5.14 11.81
C GLU A 135 -18.53 5.00 11.58
N ASP A 136 -17.88 4.21 12.42
CA ASP A 136 -16.47 3.87 12.21
C ASP A 136 -16.35 2.85 11.07
N ARG A 137 -15.46 3.16 10.13
CA ARG A 137 -15.17 2.34 8.96
C ARG A 137 -13.67 2.11 8.89
N THR A 138 -13.28 0.87 8.60
CA THR A 138 -11.90 0.57 8.24
C THR A 138 -11.63 1.03 6.80
N ALA A 139 -10.60 1.85 6.62
CA ALA A 139 -10.12 2.34 5.34
C ALA A 139 -8.72 1.80 5.04
N ILE A 140 -8.33 1.88 3.77
CA ILE A 140 -6.95 1.74 3.34
C ILE A 140 -6.34 3.13 3.24
N ARG A 141 -5.20 3.33 3.90
CA ARG A 141 -4.32 4.47 3.72
C ARG A 141 -3.12 4.03 2.89
N LEU A 142 -2.80 4.81 1.85
CA LEU A 142 -1.59 4.66 1.05
C LEU A 142 -0.75 5.91 1.25
N ILE A 143 0.46 5.75 1.78
CA ILE A 143 1.45 6.82 1.79
C ILE A 143 2.35 6.66 0.56
N VAL A 144 2.53 7.73 -0.20
CA VAL A 144 3.46 7.78 -1.33
C VAL A 144 4.53 8.83 -1.02
N GLU A 145 5.79 8.42 -1.02
CA GLU A 145 6.95 9.28 -0.73
C GLU A 145 8.20 8.81 -1.51
N PRO A 146 9.18 9.70 -1.76
CA PRO A 146 10.46 9.31 -2.35
C PRO A 146 11.19 8.27 -1.50
N ARG A 147 12.00 7.43 -2.17
CA ARG A 147 12.88 6.45 -1.54
C ARG A 147 14.18 7.07 -1.01
#